data_AF-A0A940KTF8-F1
#
_entry.id   AF-A0A940KTF8-F1
#
_cell.length_a   1.000
_cell.length_b   1.000
_cell.length_c   1.000
_cell.angle_alpha   90.00
_cell.angle_beta   90.00
_cell.angle_gamma   90.00
#
_symmetry.space_group_name_H-M   'P 1'
#
loop_
_entity.id
_entity.type
_entity.pdbx_description
1 polymer ?
#
loop_
_entity_poly.entity_id
_entity_poly.type
_entity_poly.pdbx_seq_one_letter_code
_entity_poly.pdbx_strand_id
1 'polypeptide(L)'
;HIYTTDYFQISAFNSEDQIISIYYYAKALEPITVPLRSKPFDFDEKQMEVYERTHTTETFRFINKEDFGPETVTLPIDKIVAAIIKEKCQ
;
A
#
# COMPACT_ATOMS: atom_id res chain seq x y z
N HIS A 1 -8.86 11.37 9.34
CA HIS A 1 -9.41 10.00 9.21
C HIS A 1 -10.05 9.88 7.84
N ILE A 2 -9.86 8.74 7.17
CA ILE A 2 -10.37 8.50 5.81
C ILE A 2 -11.42 7.40 5.84
N TYR A 3 -11.07 6.25 6.42
CA TYR A 3 -11.90 5.07 6.44
C TYR A 3 -11.44 4.15 7.57
N THR A 4 -12.37 3.40 8.15
CA THR A 4 -12.11 2.26 9.02
C THR A 4 -12.92 1.10 8.45
N THR A 5 -12.33 -0.09 8.37
CA THR A 5 -13.06 -1.31 7.95
C THR A 5 -14.39 -1.44 8.69
N ASP A 6 -15.47 -1.51 7.92
CA ASP A 6 -16.86 -1.60 8.39
C ASP A 6 -17.50 -2.96 8.10
N TYR A 7 -16.70 -3.91 7.62
CA TYR A 7 -17.11 -5.28 7.34
C TYR A 7 -16.11 -6.31 7.88
N PHE A 8 -16.55 -7.56 7.99
CA PHE A 8 -15.71 -8.67 8.40
C PHE A 8 -14.77 -9.07 7.27
N GLN A 9 -13.46 -8.93 7.49
CA GLN A 9 -12.40 -9.37 6.58
C GLN A 9 -11.54 -10.41 7.30
N ILE A 10 -11.56 -11.65 6.81
CA ILE A 10 -10.70 -12.72 7.33
C ILE A 10 -9.24 -12.38 7.07
N SER A 11 -8.37 -12.66 8.04
CA SER A 11 -6.93 -12.53 7.91
C SER A 11 -6.35 -13.53 6.91
N ALA A 12 -5.43 -13.06 6.06
CA ALA A 12 -4.68 -13.92 5.15
C ALA A 12 -3.70 -14.85 5.88
N PHE A 13 -3.43 -14.59 7.17
CA PHE A 13 -2.49 -15.36 7.98
C PHE A 13 -3.16 -16.36 8.92
N ASN A 14 -4.41 -16.09 9.34
CA ASN A 14 -5.17 -16.94 10.25
C ASN A 14 -6.67 -16.83 9.95
N SER A 15 -7.32 -17.95 9.67
CA SER A 15 -8.75 -18.00 9.33
C SER A 15 -9.69 -17.65 10.49
N GLU A 16 -9.19 -17.66 11.73
CA GLU A 16 -9.97 -17.33 12.92
C GLU A 16 -9.92 -15.83 13.27
N ASP A 17 -9.05 -15.07 12.61
CA ASP A 17 -8.82 -13.65 12.92
C ASP A 17 -9.51 -12.71 11.92
N GLN A 18 -9.98 -11.56 12.43
CA GLN A 18 -10.46 -10.44 11.62
C GLN A 18 -9.37 -9.38 11.47
N ILE A 19 -9.21 -8.86 10.26
CA ILE A 19 -8.40 -7.65 10.01
C ILE A 19 -9.24 -6.40 10.26
N ILE A 20 -8.68 -5.48 11.04
CA ILE A 20 -9.18 -4.11 11.19
C ILE A 20 -8.11 -3.15 10.65
N SER A 21 -8.49 -2.34 9.67
CA SER A 21 -7.61 -1.32 9.08
C SER A 21 -8.21 0.07 9.31
N ILE A 22 -7.36 1.03 9.67
CA ILE A 22 -7.74 2.42 9.88
C ILE A 22 -6.82 3.33 9.05
N TYR A 23 -7.43 4.14 8.18
CA TYR A 23 -6.71 4.97 7.22
C TYR A 23 -6.76 6.44 7.60
N TYR A 24 -5.61 7.11 7.49
CA TYR A 24 -5.43 8.53 7.77
C TYR A 24 -4.57 9.19 6.69
N TYR A 25 -4.69 10.51 6.54
CA TYR A 25 -3.70 11.29 5.82
C TYR A 25 -2.47 11.46 6.72
N ALA A 26 -1.30 11.09 6.21
CA ALA A 26 -0.02 11.34 6.86
C ALA A 26 0.64 12.57 6.22
N LYS A 27 1.19 13.46 7.06
CA LYS A 27 1.98 14.60 6.62
C LYS A 27 3.45 14.31 6.93
N ALA A 28 4.30 14.30 5.90
CA ALA A 28 5.73 14.24 6.10
C ALA A 28 6.20 15.50 6.83
N LEU A 29 6.95 15.33 7.92
CA LEU A 29 7.52 16.42 8.70
C LEU A 29 8.86 16.91 8.12
N GLU A 30 9.48 16.07 7.30
CA GLU A 30 10.77 16.29 6.64
C GLU A 30 10.68 15.81 5.17
N PRO A 31 11.61 16.23 4.29
CA PRO A 31 11.66 15.74 2.92
C PRO A 31 11.81 14.21 2.86
N ILE A 32 11.11 13.57 1.92
CA ILE A 32 11.25 12.13 1.66
C ILE A 32 12.58 11.90 0.95
N THR A 33 13.54 11.27 1.63
CA THR A 33 14.90 11.01 1.12
C THR A 33 15.14 9.56 0.70
N VAL A 34 14.16 8.67 0.92
CA VAL A 34 14.26 7.27 0.51
C VAL A 34 14.25 7.14 -1.02
N PRO A 35 14.88 6.10 -1.60
CA PRO A 35 14.75 5.80 -3.02
C PRO A 35 13.27 5.60 -3.38
N LEU A 36 12.77 6.41 -4.31
CA LEU A 36 11.42 6.33 -4.83
C LEU A 36 11.45 5.76 -6.24
N ARG A 37 10.68 4.71 -6.47
CA ARG A 37 10.55 4.04 -7.77
C ARG A 37 9.33 4.57 -8.52
N SER A 38 9.26 4.24 -9.81
CA SER A 38 8.08 4.49 -10.66
C SER A 38 7.38 3.19 -11.10
N LYS A 39 8.09 2.06 -11.08
CA LYS A 39 7.59 0.75 -11.53
C LYS A 39 7.31 -0.19 -10.35
N PRO A 40 6.25 -1.03 -10.42
CA PRO A 40 6.01 -2.07 -9.43
C PRO A 40 7.21 -3.01 -9.32
N PHE A 41 7.57 -3.40 -8.09
CA PHE A 41 8.63 -4.38 -7.81
C PHE A 41 10.00 -4.02 -8.41
N ASP A 42 10.30 -2.72 -8.49
CA ASP A 42 11.57 -2.19 -9.00
C ASP A 42 12.63 -2.21 -7.89
N PHE A 43 13.24 -3.39 -7.71
CA PHE A 43 14.23 -3.67 -6.68
C PHE A 43 15.65 -3.53 -7.24
N ASP A 44 16.54 -2.88 -6.49
CA ASP A 44 17.96 -2.86 -6.82
C ASP A 44 18.68 -4.13 -6.31
N GLU A 45 19.95 -4.30 -6.70
CA GLU A 45 20.77 -5.46 -6.34
C GLU A 45 20.80 -5.70 -4.83
N LYS A 46 20.90 -4.62 -4.03
CA LYS A 46 20.93 -4.70 -2.58
C LYS A 46 19.59 -5.19 -2.01
N GLN A 47 18.48 -4.75 -2.57
CA GLN A 47 17.15 -5.23 -2.20
C GLN A 47 16.95 -6.70 -2.58
N MET A 48 17.52 -7.13 -3.71
CA MET A 48 17.49 -8.53 -4.14
C MET A 48 18.35 -9.43 -3.23
N GLU A 49 19.54 -8.99 -2.80
CA GLU A 49 20.34 -9.73 -1.82
C GLU A 49 19.60 -9.95 -0.49
N VAL A 50 18.84 -8.94 -0.03
CA VAL A 50 17.98 -9.08 1.17
C VAL A 50 16.88 -10.09 0.93
N TYR A 51 16.25 -10.05 -0.24
CA TYR A 51 15.21 -11.01 -0.62
C TYR A 51 15.74 -12.45 -0.66
N GLU A 52 16.88 -12.72 -1.31
CA GLU A 52 17.45 -14.07 -1.38
C GLU A 52 17.74 -14.66 0.01
N ARG A 53 18.10 -13.81 0.98
CA ARG A 53 18.37 -14.25 2.36
C ARG A 53 17.11 -14.41 3.21
N THR A 54 16.12 -13.54 3.06
CA THR A 54 14.99 -13.42 3.99
C THR A 54 13.64 -13.80 3.39
N HIS A 55 13.59 -13.99 2.09
CA HIS A 55 12.37 -14.17 1.28
C HIS A 55 11.39 -13.00 1.39
N THR A 56 11.86 -11.82 1.80
CA THR A 56 11.06 -10.61 1.96
C THR A 56 11.86 -9.38 1.54
N THR A 57 11.24 -8.44 0.82
CA THR A 57 11.83 -7.13 0.50
C THR A 57 10.74 -6.14 0.14
N GLU A 58 10.99 -4.85 0.34
CA GLU A 58 10.03 -3.79 0.12
C GLU A 58 10.70 -2.57 -0.54
N THR A 59 9.92 -1.81 -1.29
CA THR A 59 10.37 -0.57 -1.95
C THR A 59 9.23 0.43 -2.02
N PHE A 60 9.55 1.72 -2.00
CA PHE A 60 8.56 2.78 -2.13
C PHE A 60 8.40 3.18 -3.59
N ARG A 61 7.15 3.45 -3.99
CA ARG A 61 6.83 3.83 -5.36
C ARG A 61 5.78 4.93 -5.38
N PHE A 62 5.98 5.92 -6.25
CA PHE A 62 4.91 6.85 -6.60
C PHE A 62 4.10 6.35 -7.78
N ILE A 63 2.83 6.69 -7.76
CA ILE A 63 1.89 6.42 -8.84
C ILE A 63 1.24 7.73 -9.26
N ASN A 64 1.11 7.93 -10.57
CA ASN A 64 0.42 9.10 -11.09
C ASN A 64 -1.04 9.06 -10.66
N LYS A 65 -1.60 10.25 -10.49
CA LYS A 65 -2.96 10.41 -10.01
C LYS A 65 -3.98 9.84 -11.00
N GLU A 66 -3.77 9.97 -12.32
CA GLU A 66 -4.66 9.41 -13.33
C GLU A 66 -4.71 7.88 -13.27
N ASP A 67 -3.54 7.27 -13.02
CA ASP A 67 -3.35 5.82 -12.99
C ASP A 67 -3.80 5.19 -11.66
N PHE A 68 -3.82 5.96 -10.57
CA PHE A 68 -4.20 5.46 -9.25
C PHE A 68 -5.67 5.02 -9.16
N GLY A 69 -5.93 3.89 -8.50
CA GLY A 69 -7.28 3.38 -8.27
C GLY A 69 -7.31 1.96 -7.69
N PRO A 70 -8.49 1.33 -7.57
CA PRO A 70 -8.64 0.00 -6.97
C PRO A 70 -7.76 -1.08 -7.61
N GLU A 71 -7.53 -1.02 -8.92
CA GLU A 71 -6.71 -2.00 -9.63
C GLU A 71 -5.21 -1.88 -9.35
N THR A 72 -4.78 -0.80 -8.68
CA THR A 72 -3.36 -0.54 -8.37
C THR A 72 -2.93 -1.09 -7.02
N VAL A 73 -3.88 -1.64 -6.25
CA VAL A 73 -3.69 -2.23 -4.92
C VAL A 73 -4.31 -3.62 -4.86
N THR A 74 -3.80 -4.47 -3.97
CA THR A 74 -4.18 -5.90 -3.96
C THR A 74 -5.25 -6.21 -2.94
N LEU A 75 -5.17 -5.66 -1.73
CA LEU A 75 -6.02 -6.07 -0.62
C LEU A 75 -7.44 -5.51 -0.78
N PRO A 76 -8.49 -6.29 -0.47
CA PRO A 76 -9.89 -5.86 -0.64
C PRO A 76 -10.22 -4.52 0.04
N ILE A 77 -9.69 -4.32 1.25
CA ILE A 77 -9.89 -3.10 2.03
C ILE A 77 -9.22 -1.90 1.33
N ASP A 78 -7.98 -2.08 0.87
CA ASP A 78 -7.22 -1.04 0.19
C ASP A 78 -7.92 -0.60 -1.10
N LYS A 79 -8.58 -1.52 -1.80
CA LYS A 79 -9.34 -1.21 -3.02
C LYS A 79 -10.47 -0.21 -2.74
N ILE A 80 -11.17 -0.37 -1.62
CA ILE A 80 -12.24 0.55 -1.19
C ILE A 80 -11.64 1.94 -0.94
N VAL A 81 -10.54 2.02 -0.20
CA VAL A 81 -9.90 3.30 0.12
C VAL A 81 -9.32 3.97 -1.12
N ALA A 82 -8.76 3.20 -2.05
CA ALA A 82 -8.27 3.72 -3.32
C ALA A 82 -9.40 4.34 -4.16
N ALA A 83 -10.60 3.75 -4.17
CA ALA A 83 -11.79 4.34 -4.79
C ALA A 83 -12.19 5.67 -4.13
N ILE A 84 -12.28 5.69 -2.79
CA ILE A 84 -12.61 6.91 -2.02
C ILE A 84 -11.63 8.04 -2.30
N ILE A 85 -10.33 7.74 -2.34
CA ILE A 85 -9.28 8.73 -2.63
C ILE A 85 -9.41 9.23 -4.08
N LYS A 86 -9.69 8.35 -5.04
CA LYS A 86 -9.83 8.71 -6.46
C LYS A 86 -11.02 9.65 -6.69
N GLU A 87 -12.18 9.38 -6.08
CA GLU A 87 -13.37 10.25 -6.15
C GLU A 87 -13.11 11.65 -5.59
N LYS A 88 -12.48 11.74 -4.41
CA LYS A 88 -12.18 13.05 -3.77
C LYS A 88 -11.15 13.89 -4.53
N CYS A 89 -10.49 13.28 -5.49
CA CYS A 89 -9.43 13.86 -6.28
C CYS A 89 -9.91 14.38 -7.65
N GLN A 90 -11.17 14.14 -8.02
CA GLN A 90 -11.83 14.74 -9.19
C GLN A 90 -12.27 16.16 -8.86
#